data_AF-A0A938SMR3-F1
#
_entry.id   AF-A0A938SMR3-F1
#
_cell.length_a   1.000
_cell.length_b   1.000
_cell.length_c   1.000
_cell.angle_alpha   90.00
_cell.angle_beta   90.00
_cell.angle_gamma   90.00
#
_symmetry.space_group_name_H-M   'P 1'
#
loop_
_entity.id
_entity.type
_entity.pdbx_description
1 polymer ?
#
loop_
_entity_poly.entity_id
_entity_poly.type
_entity_poly.pdbx_seq_one_letter_code
_entity_poly.pdbx_strand_id
1 'polypeptide(L)' 'MPTSHKVEHPATILAFLFACHPAAKRTTVRQWLKHGAVQVNGRPVTRSN' A
#
# COMPACT_ATOMS: atom_id res chain seq x y z
N MET A 1 -7.40 -6.85 -12.66
CA MET A 1 -8.20 -6.97 -11.44
C MET A 1 -7.37 -6.41 -10.28
N PRO A 2 -7.84 -5.40 -9.53
CA PRO A 2 -7.13 -4.91 -8.35
C PRO A 2 -7.10 -6.00 -7.27
N THR A 3 -5.93 -6.28 -6.69
CA THR A 3 -5.79 -7.20 -5.56
C THR A 3 -6.33 -6.54 -4.30
N SER A 4 -7.36 -7.14 -3.70
CA SER A 4 -7.91 -6.68 -2.42
C SER A 4 -7.28 -7.48 -1.28
N HIS A 5 -6.72 -6.78 -0.30
CA HIS A 5 -6.18 -7.40 0.91
C HIS A 5 -6.93 -6.88 2.14
N LYS A 6 -7.35 -7.79 3.02
CA LYS A 6 -7.89 -7.45 4.33
C LYS A 6 -6.74 -7.27 5.32
N VAL A 7 -6.79 -6.18 6.07
CA VAL A 7 -5.83 -5.87 7.12
C VAL A 7 -6.47 -6.27 8.46
N GLU A 8 -5.94 -7.28 9.12
CA GLU A 8 -6.47 -7.75 10.43
C GLU A 8 -5.86 -7.01 11.61
N HIS A 9 -4.64 -6.48 11.46
CA HIS A 9 -3.93 -5.73 12.50
C HIS A 9 -3.53 -4.34 12.02
N PRO A 10 -3.66 -3.30 12.85
CA PRO A 10 -3.20 -1.97 12.50
C PRO A 10 -1.69 -1.99 12.27
N ALA A 11 -1.28 -1.73 11.04
CA ALA A 11 0.10 -1.62 10.62
C ALA A 11 0.27 -0.40 9.72
N THR A 12 1.49 0.12 9.62
CA THR A 12 1.79 1.17 8.65
C THR A 12 1.59 0.62 7.23
N ILE A 13 0.92 1.40 6.39
CA ILE A 13 0.60 1.02 5.00
C ILE A 13 1.85 0.61 4.24
N LEU A 14 2.98 1.26 4.53
CA LEU A 14 4.25 0.96 3.89
C LEU A 14 4.75 -0.44 4.28
N ALA A 15 4.67 -0.84 5.56
CA ALA A 15 5.04 -2.17 6.01
C ALA A 15 4.12 -3.25 5.41
N PHE A 16 2.82 -2.97 5.34
CA PHE A 16 1.83 -3.86 4.74
C PHE A 16 2.09 -4.09 3.24
N LEU A 17 2.32 -3.02 2.48
CA LEU A 17 2.62 -3.11 1.04
C LEU A 17 3.91 -3.88 0.78
N PHE A 18 4.92 -3.76 1.65
CA PHE A 18 6.13 -4.56 1.55
C PHE A 18 5.92 -6.04 1.85
N ALA A 19 5.09 -6.37 2.86
CA ALA A 19 4.76 -7.75 3.17
C ALA A 19 3.99 -8.42 2.01
N CYS A 20 3.08 -7.69 1.36
CA CYS A 20 2.34 -8.19 0.19
C CYS A 20 3.19 -8.23 -1.09
N HIS A 21 4.16 -7.31 -1.24
CA HIS A 21 5.01 -7.21 -2.42
C HIS A 21 6.50 -7.15 -2.05
N PRO A 22 7.08 -8.27 -1.58
CA PRO A 22 8.48 -8.30 -1.13
C PRO A 22 9.49 -8.03 -2.25
N ALA A 23 9.11 -8.28 -3.51
CA ALA A 23 9.92 -7.96 -4.69
C ALA A 23 9.86 -6.47 -5.09
N ALA A 24 8.93 -5.69 -4.55
CA ALA A 24 8.79 -4.28 -4.90
C ALA A 24 9.81 -3.43 -4.13
N LYS A 25 10.51 -2.53 -4.84
CA LYS A 25 11.45 -1.59 -4.22
C LYS A 25 10.68 -0.52 -3.44
N ARG A 26 11.32 0.02 -2.38
CA ARG A 26 10.74 1.11 -1.56
C ARG A 26 10.32 2.34 -2.35
N THR A 27 11.05 2.64 -3.42
CA THR A 27 10.76 3.76 -4.33
C THR A 27 9.48 3.51 -5.11
N THR A 28 9.27 2.28 -5.59
CA THR A 28 8.06 1.85 -6.29
C THR A 28 6.83 1.92 -5.37
N VAL A 29 6.93 1.40 -4.15
CA VAL A 29 5.84 1.49 -3.15
C VAL A 29 5.49 2.95 -2.84
N ARG A 30 6.49 3.82 -2.72
CA ARG A 30 6.27 5.26 -2.54
C ARG A 30 5.62 5.92 -3.75
N GLN A 31 5.98 5.51 -4.97
CA GLN A 31 5.29 5.98 -6.18
C GLN A 31 3.83 5.55 -6.21
N TRP A 32 3.51 4.31 -5.82
CA TRP A 32 2.12 3.86 -5.73
C TRP A 32 1.29 4.72 -4.78
N LEU A 33 1.85 5.04 -3.62
CA LEU A 33 1.23 5.98 -2.69
C LEU A 33 1.10 7.37 -3.33
N LYS A 34 2.20 7.94 -3.84
CA LYS A 34 2.19 9.27 -4.47
C LYS A 34 1.14 9.42 -5.57
N HIS A 35 0.94 8.39 -6.39
CA HIS A 35 -0.01 8.38 -7.50
C HIS A 35 -1.42 7.88 -7.10
N GLY A 36 -1.67 7.60 -5.82
CA GLY A 36 -2.99 7.15 -5.34
C GLY A 36 -3.40 5.77 -5.86
N ALA A 37 -2.43 4.94 -6.27
CA ALA A 37 -2.66 3.59 -6.77
C ALA A 37 -3.07 2.61 -5.65
N VAL A 38 -2.79 2.97 -4.39
CA VAL A 38 -3.21 2.21 -3.21
C VAL A 38 -4.49 2.82 -2.66
N GLN A 39 -5.52 1.99 -2.51
CA GLN A 39 -6.78 2.39 -1.88
C GLN A 39 -7.00 1.61 -0.59
N VAL A 40 -7.39 2.29 0.48
CA VAL A 40 -7.83 1.69 1.74
C VAL A 40 -9.31 2.01 1.89
N ASN A 41 -10.16 0.98 1.93
CA ASN A 41 -11.61 1.13 2.01
C ASN A 41 -12.18 2.05 0.92
N GLY A 42 -11.67 1.92 -0.31
CA GLY A 42 -12.08 2.73 -1.46
C GLY A 42 -11.57 4.18 -1.46
N ARG A 43 -10.74 4.58 -0.49
CA ARG A 43 -10.10 5.90 -0.46
C ARG A 43 -8.64 5.80 -0.89
N PRO A 44 -8.19 6.60 -1.87
CA PRO A 44 -6.78 6.60 -2.26
C PRO A 44 -5.92 7.10 -1.11
N VAL A 45 -4.84 6.38 -0.82
CA VAL A 45 -3.88 6.76 0.22
C VAL A 45 -2.59 7.22 -0.43
N THR A 46 -2.25 8.48 -0.16
CA THR A 46 -1.02 9.11 -0.67
C THR A 46 0.06 9.28 0.39
N ARG A 47 -0.27 9.03 1.66
CA ARG A 47 0.63 9.21 2.79
C ARG A 47 1.05 7.86 3.37
N SER A 48 2.34 7.73 3.69
CA SER A 48 2.95 6.52 4.23
C SER A 48 3.04 6.49 5.76
N ASN A 49 2.19 7.27 6.46
CA ASN A 49 2.28 7.45 7.92
C ASN A 49 1.74 6.24 8.68
#